data_AF-A0A560BN76-F1
#
_entry.id   AF-A0A560BN76-F1
#
_cell.length_a   1.000
_cell.length_b   1.000
_cell.length_c   1.000
_cell.angle_alpha   90.00
_cell.angle_beta   90.00
_cell.angle_gamma   90.00
#
_symmetry.space_group_name_H-M   'P 1'
#
loop_
_entity.id
_entity.type
_entity.pdbx_description
1 polymer ?
#
loop_
_entity_poly.entity_id
_entity_poly.type
_entity_poly.pdbx_seq_one_letter_code
_entity_poly.pdbx_strand_id
1 'polypeptide(L)'
;MIRERRGKRGAGCLQVISVRYDPAIGRNRQRVIATLPLDADGLPSRVAAELTVTERRNAEAFFATRSHDLRERRILESVAALVVQGHRIRVALADPGDRPMVLRAAELYGLGTSLAELVGAAAASGLRGRIRVPARRRQNV
;
A
#
# COMPACT_ATOMS: atom_id res chain seq x y z
N MET A 1 -11.14 21.82 2.34
CA MET A 1 -11.57 20.64 3.13
C MET A 1 -11.65 19.45 2.19
N ILE A 2 -11.10 18.29 2.55
CA ILE A 2 -11.15 17.07 1.70
C ILE A 2 -12.18 16.10 2.26
N ARG A 3 -13.02 15.53 1.39
CA ARG A 3 -14.04 14.54 1.74
C ARG A 3 -13.82 13.26 0.95
N GLU A 4 -13.66 12.14 1.65
CA GLU A 4 -13.63 10.81 1.02
C GLU A 4 -15.06 10.34 0.72
N ARG A 5 -15.33 9.98 -0.52
CA ARG A 5 -16.57 9.35 -0.98
C ARG A 5 -16.25 7.91 -1.36
N ARG A 6 -16.84 6.94 -0.64
CA ARG A 6 -16.72 5.53 -1.00
C ARG A 6 -17.87 5.14 -1.92
N GLY A 7 -17.56 4.78 -3.17
CA GLY A 7 -18.52 4.23 -4.11
C GLY A 7 -18.75 2.73 -3.89
N LYS A 8 -19.83 2.18 -4.48
CA LYS A 8 -20.02 0.72 -4.54
C LYS A 8 -18.85 0.10 -5.35
N ARG A 9 -18.35 -1.06 -4.92
CA ARG A 9 -17.26 -1.82 -5.57
C ARG A 9 -15.91 -1.09 -5.69
N GLY A 10 -15.56 -0.20 -4.75
CA GLY A 10 -14.21 0.39 -4.69
C GLY A 10 -13.97 1.60 -5.60
N ALA A 11 -14.97 2.01 -6.41
CA ALA A 11 -14.94 3.22 -7.23
C ALA A 11 -15.23 4.49 -6.39
N GLY A 12 -14.45 4.73 -5.33
CA GLY A 12 -14.56 5.95 -4.55
C GLY A 12 -13.70 7.09 -5.11
N CYS A 13 -13.82 8.26 -4.50
CA CYS A 13 -13.03 9.44 -4.86
C CYS A 13 -12.78 10.35 -3.64
N LEU A 14 -11.81 11.24 -3.79
CA LEU A 14 -11.55 12.34 -2.86
C LEU A 14 -12.10 13.62 -3.46
N GLN A 15 -13.05 14.25 -2.78
CA GLN A 15 -13.58 15.56 -3.16
C GLN A 15 -12.82 16.66 -2.43
N VAL A 16 -12.18 17.55 -3.17
CA VAL A 16 -11.58 18.78 -2.63
C VAL A 16 -12.65 19.86 -2.63
N ILE A 17 -13.01 20.34 -1.45
CA ILE A 17 -14.11 21.26 -1.21
C ILE A 17 -13.55 22.59 -0.70
N SER A 18 -13.91 23.69 -1.35
CA SER A 18 -13.75 25.03 -0.79
C SER A 18 -15.02 25.48 -0.09
N VAL A 19 -14.85 26.20 1.01
CA VAL A 19 -15.93 26.76 1.81
C VAL A 19 -15.73 28.26 1.87
N ARG A 20 -16.64 29.01 1.26
CA ARG A 20 -16.60 30.48 1.26
C ARG A 20 -17.89 31.04 1.84
N TYR A 21 -17.79 32.10 2.62
CA TYR A 21 -18.97 32.82 3.09
C TYR A 21 -19.68 33.48 1.89
N ASP A 22 -20.97 33.22 1.74
CA ASP A 22 -21.81 33.81 0.70
C ASP A 22 -22.75 34.84 1.37
N PRO A 23 -22.47 36.15 1.23
CA PRO A 23 -23.22 37.19 1.91
C PRO A 23 -24.67 37.30 1.41
N ALA A 24 -24.97 36.87 0.18
CA ALA A 24 -26.32 36.91 -0.37
C ALA A 24 -27.28 35.94 0.34
N ILE A 25 -26.73 34.88 0.95
CA ILE A 25 -27.49 33.87 1.71
C ILE A 25 -27.13 33.84 3.19
N GLY A 26 -26.26 34.74 3.65
CA GLY A 26 -25.85 34.87 5.05
C GLY A 26 -25.14 33.63 5.64
N ARG A 27 -24.56 32.76 4.81
CA ARG A 27 -23.97 31.49 5.26
C ARG A 27 -22.82 31.01 4.40
N ASN A 28 -22.03 30.08 4.94
CA ASN A 28 -20.95 29.42 4.21
C ASN A 28 -21.50 28.51 3.10
N ARG A 29 -21.03 28.74 1.87
CA ARG A 29 -21.30 27.91 0.69
C ARG A 29 -20.12 26.98 0.43
N GLN A 30 -20.43 25.69 0.32
CA GLN A 30 -19.46 24.68 -0.07
C GLN A 30 -19.47 24.48 -1.58
N ARG A 31 -18.30 24.41 -2.20
CA ARG A 31 -18.11 24.09 -3.61
C ARG A 31 -17.06 23.00 -3.75
N VAL A 32 -17.39 21.95 -4.51
CA VAL A 32 -16.39 20.95 -4.93
C VAL A 32 -15.54 21.60 -6.03
N ILE A 33 -14.23 21.69 -5.80
CA ILE A 33 -13.26 22.24 -6.75
C ILE A 33 -12.70 21.12 -7.61
N ALA A 34 -12.43 19.96 -7.01
CA ALA A 34 -11.89 18.82 -7.73
C ALA A 34 -12.41 17.51 -7.16
N THR A 35 -12.45 16.50 -8.03
CA THR A 35 -12.63 15.10 -7.65
C THR A 35 -11.38 14.35 -8.07
N LEU A 36 -10.67 13.81 -7.10
CA LEU A 36 -9.41 13.08 -7.27
C LEU A 36 -9.66 11.59 -7.03
N PRO A 37 -8.86 10.69 -7.63
CA PRO A 37 -8.98 9.26 -7.35
C PRO A 37 -8.54 8.97 -5.89
N LEU A 38 -8.99 7.84 -5.32
CA LEU A 38 -8.70 7.49 -3.91
C LEU A 38 -7.21 7.24 -3.65
N ASP A 39 -6.46 6.87 -4.67
CA ASP A 39 -5.02 6.62 -4.61
C ASP A 39 -4.20 7.90 -4.80
N ALA A 40 -4.82 9.06 -5.02
CA ALA A 40 -4.11 10.32 -5.19
C ALA A 40 -3.16 10.62 -4.02
N ASP A 41 -1.90 10.81 -4.37
CA ASP A 41 -0.74 10.93 -3.48
C ASP A 41 -0.54 12.37 -2.98
N GLY A 42 -1.21 13.34 -3.61
CA GLY A 42 -1.02 14.76 -3.35
C GLY A 42 -2.09 15.65 -3.96
N LEU A 43 -2.02 16.94 -3.63
CA LEU A 43 -2.90 17.97 -4.16
C LEU A 43 -2.33 18.50 -5.49
N PRO A 44 -3.04 18.38 -6.63
CA PRO A 44 -2.54 18.92 -7.90
C PRO A 44 -2.41 20.45 -7.87
N SER A 45 -1.35 21.00 -8.46
CA SER A 45 -1.04 22.44 -8.44
C SER A 45 -2.20 23.32 -8.94
N ARG A 46 -2.92 22.86 -9.98
CA ARG A 46 -4.12 23.55 -10.50
C ARG A 46 -5.23 23.67 -9.46
N VAL A 47 -5.43 22.63 -8.65
CA VAL A 47 -6.45 22.63 -7.58
C VAL A 47 -5.97 23.48 -6.41
N ALA A 48 -4.68 23.43 -6.08
CA ALA A 48 -4.08 24.24 -5.03
C ALA A 48 -4.23 25.75 -5.28
N ALA A 49 -4.17 26.18 -6.54
CA ALA A 49 -4.35 27.58 -6.93
C ALA A 49 -5.78 28.10 -6.72
N GLU A 50 -6.79 27.22 -6.67
CA GLU A 50 -8.20 27.59 -6.46
C GLU A 50 -8.59 27.69 -4.98
N LEU A 51 -7.70 27.26 -4.08
CA LEU A 51 -7.90 27.24 -2.64
C LEU A 51 -7.35 28.50 -1.97
N THR A 52 -7.98 28.90 -0.87
CA THR A 52 -7.38 29.87 0.06
C THR A 52 -6.14 29.29 0.73
N VAL A 53 -5.28 30.14 1.29
CA VAL A 53 -4.06 29.73 2.00
C VAL A 53 -4.36 28.68 3.08
N THR A 54 -5.39 28.90 3.89
CA THR A 54 -5.81 27.98 4.95
C THR A 54 -6.32 26.66 4.39
N GLU A 55 -7.15 26.69 3.35
CA GLU A 55 -7.69 25.48 2.72
C GLU A 55 -6.58 24.64 2.07
N ARG A 56 -5.61 25.31 1.43
CA ARG A 56 -4.44 24.67 0.84
C ARG A 56 -3.59 23.98 1.90
N ARG A 57 -3.23 24.68 2.98
CA ARG A 57 -2.46 24.10 4.10
C ARG A 57 -3.15 22.86 4.69
N ASN A 58 -4.48 22.93 4.87
CA ASN A 58 -5.26 21.80 5.38
C ASN A 58 -5.32 20.63 4.38
N ALA A 59 -5.42 20.90 3.08
CA ALA A 59 -5.42 19.89 2.05
C ALA A 59 -4.04 19.19 1.93
N GLU A 60 -2.95 19.96 1.98
CA GLU A 60 -1.58 19.44 1.98
C GLU A 60 -1.32 18.57 3.21
N ALA A 61 -1.74 19.00 4.40
CA ALA A 61 -1.65 18.20 5.62
C ALA A 61 -2.40 16.86 5.51
N PHE A 62 -3.60 16.86 4.93
CA PHE A 62 -4.36 15.62 4.69
C PHE A 62 -3.60 14.63 3.80
N PHE A 63 -3.01 15.09 2.69
CA PHE A 63 -2.22 14.21 1.81
C PHE A 63 -0.93 13.73 2.47
N ALA A 64 -0.28 14.58 3.26
CA ALA A 64 0.91 14.20 4.01
C ALA A 64 0.61 13.05 5.00
N THR A 65 -0.46 13.15 5.80
CA THR A 65 -0.87 12.08 6.72
C THR A 65 -1.28 10.81 5.96
N ARG A 66 -2.09 10.94 4.90
CA ARG A 66 -2.56 9.79 4.10
C ARG A 66 -1.42 9.04 3.41
N SER A 67 -0.40 9.76 2.92
CA SER A 67 0.75 9.13 2.26
C SER A 67 1.57 8.26 3.22
N HIS A 68 1.62 8.63 4.51
CA HIS A 68 2.25 7.81 5.55
C HIS A 68 1.49 6.48 5.73
N ASP A 69 0.17 6.53 5.92
CA ASP A 69 -0.64 5.33 6.14
C ASP A 69 -0.65 4.40 4.92
N LEU A 70 -0.74 4.97 3.71
CA LEU A 70 -0.67 4.20 2.47
C LEU A 70 0.72 3.57 2.29
N ARG A 71 1.78 4.28 2.64
CA ARG A 71 3.15 3.77 2.60
C ARG A 71 3.34 2.63 3.59
N GLU A 72 2.89 2.78 4.83
CA GLU A 72 2.93 1.71 5.84
C GLU A 72 2.18 0.48 5.36
N ARG A 73 0.97 0.66 4.82
CA ARG A 73 0.19 -0.45 4.25
C ARG A 73 0.92 -1.15 3.10
N ARG A 74 1.51 -0.40 2.17
CA ARG A 74 2.30 -0.97 1.05
C ARG A 74 3.52 -1.74 1.56
N ILE A 75 4.18 -1.24 2.61
CA ILE A 75 5.30 -1.94 3.27
C ILE A 75 4.81 -3.26 3.86
N LEU A 76 3.72 -3.25 4.63
CA LEU A 76 3.15 -4.46 5.24
C LEU A 76 2.73 -5.49 4.18
N GLU A 77 2.10 -5.06 3.09
CA GLU A 77 1.73 -5.93 1.97
C GLU A 77 2.97 -6.52 1.27
N SER A 78 4.04 -5.73 1.10
CA SER A 78 5.31 -6.19 0.54
C SER A 78 6.00 -7.21 1.46
N VAL A 79 6.02 -6.95 2.77
CA VAL A 79 6.56 -7.88 3.78
C VAL A 79 5.78 -9.19 3.77
N ALA A 80 4.45 -9.15 3.73
CA ALA A 80 3.63 -10.35 3.65
C ALA A 80 3.92 -11.18 2.38
N ALA A 81 4.12 -10.52 1.23
CA ALA A 81 4.50 -11.19 -0.01
C ALA A 81 5.88 -11.86 0.12
N LEU A 82 6.87 -11.17 0.68
CA LEU A 82 8.19 -11.74 0.93
C LEU A 82 8.14 -12.95 1.86
N VAL A 83 7.34 -12.90 2.93
CA VAL A 83 7.14 -14.05 3.85
C VAL A 83 6.57 -15.26 3.11
N VAL A 84 5.58 -15.06 2.23
CA VAL A 84 4.99 -16.14 1.43
C VAL A 84 6.02 -16.74 0.46
N GLN A 85 6.81 -15.91 -0.21
CA GLN A 85 7.87 -16.40 -1.10
C GLN A 85 8.97 -17.13 -0.34
N GLY A 86 9.41 -16.60 0.80
CA GLY A 86 10.36 -17.27 1.69
C GLY A 86 9.86 -18.65 2.15
N HIS A 87 8.56 -18.76 2.47
CA HIS A 87 7.97 -20.05 2.81
C HIS A 87 8.01 -21.06 1.65
N ARG A 88 7.69 -20.61 0.42
CA ARG A 88 7.75 -21.47 -0.77
C ARG A 88 9.17 -21.97 -1.05
N ILE A 89 10.15 -21.09 -0.95
CA ILE A 89 11.57 -21.45 -1.09
C ILE A 89 11.97 -22.46 -0.03
N ARG A 90 11.56 -22.25 1.23
CA ARG A 90 11.82 -23.20 2.33
C ARG A 90 11.21 -24.58 2.07
N VAL A 91 9.99 -24.63 1.53
CA VAL A 91 9.32 -25.90 1.18
C VAL A 91 10.08 -26.60 0.04
N ALA A 92 10.45 -25.87 -1.02
CA ALA A 92 11.22 -26.42 -2.13
C ALA A 92 12.62 -26.92 -1.69
N LEU A 93 13.28 -26.23 -0.75
CA LEU A 93 14.57 -26.67 -0.19
C LEU A 93 14.47 -27.90 0.73
N ALA A 94 13.27 -28.21 1.23
CA ALA A 94 13.02 -29.40 2.04
C ALA A 94 12.87 -30.66 1.19
N ASP A 95 12.56 -30.51 -0.10
CA ASP A 95 12.56 -31.60 -1.07
C ASP A 95 13.97 -31.76 -1.69
N PRO A 96 14.64 -32.91 -1.53
CA PRO A 96 15.95 -33.17 -2.13
C PRO A 96 15.96 -33.05 -3.66
N GLY A 97 14.84 -33.31 -4.34
CA GLY A 97 14.72 -33.22 -5.80
C GLY A 97 14.71 -31.79 -6.33
N ASP A 98 14.08 -30.87 -5.59
CA ASP A 98 13.94 -29.45 -6.00
C ASP A 98 15.13 -28.59 -5.53
N ARG A 99 15.88 -29.03 -4.52
CA ARG A 99 17.00 -28.29 -3.93
C ARG A 99 18.05 -27.80 -4.94
N PRO A 100 18.52 -28.61 -5.93
CA PRO A 100 19.51 -28.14 -6.91
C PRO A 100 18.98 -27.00 -7.79
N MET A 101 17.70 -27.04 -8.16
CA MET A 101 17.07 -26.01 -8.98
C MET A 101 16.96 -24.69 -8.22
N VAL A 102 16.58 -24.75 -6.93
CA VAL A 102 16.49 -23.56 -6.07
C VAL A 102 17.86 -22.91 -5.86
N LEU A 103 18.90 -23.71 -5.59
CA LEU A 103 20.26 -23.19 -5.41
C LEU A 103 20.80 -22.55 -6.70
N ARG A 104 20.59 -23.20 -7.85
CA ARG A 104 20.96 -22.64 -9.16
C ARG A 104 20.22 -21.33 -9.47
N ALA A 105 18.93 -21.26 -9.16
CA ALA A 105 18.17 -20.03 -9.30
C ALA A 105 18.70 -18.92 -8.37
N ALA A 106 19.01 -19.26 -7.11
CA ALA A 106 19.57 -18.30 -6.16
C ALA A 106 20.92 -17.73 -6.64
N GLU A 107 21.81 -18.55 -7.18
CA GLU A 107 23.07 -18.10 -7.79
C GLU A 107 22.83 -17.20 -9.01
N LEU A 108 21.93 -17.60 -9.92
CA LEU A 108 21.63 -16.86 -11.14
C LEU A 108 21.08 -15.45 -10.88
N TYR A 109 20.36 -15.28 -9.77
CA TYR A 109 19.83 -13.98 -9.34
C TYR A 109 20.69 -13.28 -8.28
N GLY A 110 21.90 -13.77 -7.98
CA GLY A 110 22.83 -13.15 -7.03
C GLY A 110 22.36 -13.19 -5.57
N LEU A 111 21.46 -14.11 -5.24
CA LEU A 111 20.89 -14.32 -3.90
C LEU A 111 21.56 -15.47 -3.14
N GLY A 112 22.53 -16.15 -3.74
CA GLY A 112 23.13 -17.37 -3.21
C GLY A 112 23.65 -17.24 -1.77
N THR A 113 24.37 -16.17 -1.45
CA THR A 113 24.90 -15.89 -0.10
C THR A 113 23.80 -15.53 0.89
N SER A 114 22.93 -14.56 0.55
CA SER A 114 21.84 -14.14 1.44
C SER A 114 20.82 -15.26 1.71
N LEU A 115 20.57 -16.14 0.74
CA LEU A 115 19.67 -17.27 0.91
C LEU A 115 20.32 -18.38 1.76
N ALA A 116 21.61 -18.66 1.56
CA ALA A 116 22.35 -19.63 2.38
C ALA A 116 22.42 -19.18 3.85
N GLU A 117 22.68 -17.88 4.11
CA GLU A 117 22.65 -17.30 5.45
C GLU A 117 21.27 -17.41 6.10
N LEU A 118 20.21 -17.10 5.35
CA LEU A 118 18.83 -17.15 5.86
C LEU A 118 18.37 -18.58 6.16
N VAL A 119 18.74 -19.55 5.32
CA VAL A 119 18.48 -20.98 5.54
C VAL A 119 19.29 -21.50 6.74
N GLY A 120 20.57 -21.12 6.85
CA GLY A 120 21.42 -21.45 7.98
C GLY A 120 20.88 -20.91 9.30
N ALA A 121 20.46 -19.64 9.33
CA ALA A 121 19.85 -19.01 10.50
C ALA A 121 18.52 -19.67 10.88
N ALA A 122 17.66 -20.01 9.92
CA ALA A 122 16.39 -20.68 10.18
C ALA A 122 16.58 -22.11 10.72
N ALA A 123 17.59 -22.84 10.24
CA ALA A 123 17.94 -24.18 10.73
C ALA A 123 18.52 -24.13 12.15
N ALA A 124 19.42 -23.19 12.44
CA ALA A 124 20.02 -22.99 13.76
C ALA A 124 18.99 -22.53 14.81
N SER A 125 17.97 -21.78 14.41
CA SER A 125 16.92 -21.27 15.30
C SER A 125 15.83 -22.29 15.65
N GLY A 126 15.91 -23.53 15.14
CA GLY A 126 14.89 -24.57 15.39
C GLY A 126 13.49 -24.24 14.89
N LEU A 127 13.35 -23.23 14.02
CA LEU A 127 12.06 -22.69 13.55
C LEU A 127 11.37 -23.66 12.56
N ARG A 128 10.66 -24.65 13.10
CA ARG A 128 9.64 -25.42 12.35
C ARG A 128 8.34 -24.61 12.25
N GLY A 129 8.39 -23.50 11.51
CA GLY A 129 7.23 -22.63 11.32
C GLY A 129 6.18 -23.23 10.38
N ARG A 130 5.07 -23.72 10.94
CA ARG A 130 3.79 -23.86 10.21
C ARG A 130 3.17 -22.48 10.09
N ILE A 131 3.40 -21.83 8.94
CA ILE A 131 2.75 -20.55 8.62
C ILE A 131 1.37 -20.86 8.05
N ARG A 132 0.32 -20.42 8.76
CA ARG A 132 -1.07 -20.57 8.31
C ARG A 132 -1.31 -19.57 7.18
N VAL A 133 -1.39 -20.05 5.94
CA VAL A 133 -1.72 -19.20 4.78
C VAL A 133 -3.19 -18.79 4.88
N PRO A 134 -3.54 -17.48 4.87
CA PRO A 134 -4.93 -17.07 4.79
C PRO A 134 -5.51 -17.55 3.45
N ALA A 135 -6.67 -18.21 3.51
CA ALA A 135 -7.32 -18.78 2.34
C ALA A 135 -7.49 -17.71 1.25
N ARG A 136 -6.94 -17.97 0.04
CA ARG A 136 -7.20 -17.15 -1.14
C ARG A 136 -8.72 -17.13 -1.35
N ARG A 137 -9.35 -15.95 -1.28
CA ARG A 137 -10.72 -15.76 -1.76
C ARG A 137 -10.73 -16.23 -3.23
N ARG A 138 -11.53 -17.27 -3.52
CA ARG A 138 -11.79 -17.71 -4.89
C ARG A 138 -12.30 -16.49 -5.66
N GLN A 139 -11.52 -16.03 -6.63
CA GLN A 139 -12.04 -15.24 -7.73
C GLN A 139 -12.85 -16.23 -8.57
N ASN A 140 -14.17 -16.13 -8.49
CA ASN A 140 -15.05 -16.86 -9.39
C ASN A 140 -14.76 -16.36 -10.81
N VAL A 141 -14.24 -17.25 -11.65
CA VAL A 141 -14.31 -17.16 -13.11
C VAL A 141 -15.48 -18.02 -13.53
#